data_AF-A0A3R7LHI3-F1
#
_entry.id   AF-A0A3R7LHI3-F1
#
_cell.length_a   1.000
_cell.length_b   1.000
_cell.length_c   1.000
_cell.angle_alpha   90.00
_cell.angle_beta   90.00
_cell.angle_gamma   90.00
#
_symmetry.space_group_name_H-M   'P 1'
#
loop_
_entity.id
_entity.type
_entity.pdbx_description
1 polymer ?
#
loop_
_entity_poly.entity_id
_entity_poly.type
_entity_poly.pdbx_seq_one_letter_code
_entity_poly.pdbx_strand_id
1 'polypeptide(L)' 'MRTTVTIDDDLFERAVALSDAGLEKPSDIFKEAMTTFVRVQSARRLAALGGAAPDMADIPRRSAPA' A
#
# COMPACT_ATOMS: atom_id res chain seq x y z
N MET A 1 8.49 -2.79 19.07
CA MET A 1 9.89 -2.48 18.69
C MET A 1 10.03 -0.96 18.69
N ARG A 2 11.07 -0.41 19.33
CA ARG A 2 11.33 1.04 19.34
C ARG A 2 12.54 1.29 18.45
N THR A 3 12.36 2.11 17.43
CA THR A 3 13.40 2.43 16.44
C THR A 3 13.46 3.94 16.29
N THR A 4 14.66 4.50 16.24
CA THR A 4 14.89 5.91 15.93
C THR A 4 15.29 6.02 14.46
N VAL A 5 14.64 6.90 13.72
CA VAL A 5 14.90 7.17 12.30
C VAL A 5 15.02 8.67 12.10
N THR A 6 15.97 9.08 11.26
CA THR A 6 16.12 10.46 10.83
C THR A 6 15.27 10.70 9.60
N ILE A 7 14.43 11.72 9.63
CA ILE A 7 13.57 12.14 8.52
C ILE A 7 13.81 13.63 8.24
N ASP A 8 13.57 14.03 7.01
CA ASP A 8 13.58 15.43 6.60
C ASP A 8 12.37 16.16 7.24
N ASP A 9 12.62 17.32 7.83
CA ASP A 9 11.60 18.10 8.54
C ASP A 9 10.53 18.64 7.58
N ASP A 10 10.90 19.08 6.37
CA ASP A 10 9.95 19.56 5.37
C ASP A 10 9.01 18.43 4.92
N LEU A 11 9.55 17.21 4.80
CA LEU A 11 8.75 16.04 4.45
C LEU A 11 7.79 15.68 5.58
N PHE A 12 8.25 15.74 6.83
CA PHE A 12 7.42 15.46 8.00
C PHE A 12 6.31 16.51 8.15
N GLU A 13 6.62 17.80 8.00
CA GLU A 13 5.63 18.88 8.04
C GLU A 13 4.56 18.74 6.96
N ARG A 14 4.95 18.38 5.73
CA ARG A 14 3.98 18.12 4.66
C ARG A 14 3.07 16.94 4.98
N ALA A 15 3.62 15.88 5.57
CA ALA A 15 2.83 14.72 6.00
C ALA A 15 1.84 15.09 7.11
N VAL A 16 2.25 15.93 8.06
CA VAL A 16 1.37 16.47 9.12
C VAL A 16 0.28 17.37 8.51
N ALA A 17 0.63 18.28 7.61
CA ALA A 17 -0.32 19.21 6.98
C ALA A 17 -1.39 18.49 6.14
N LEU A 18 -1.05 17.34 5.55
CA LEU A 18 -1.96 16.50 4.77
C LEU A 18 -2.66 15.42 5.61
N SER A 19 -2.24 15.22 6.86
CA SER A 19 -2.86 14.23 7.74
C SER A 19 -4.19 14.74 8.26
N ASP A 20 -5.25 13.92 8.14
CA ASP A 20 -6.52 14.19 8.79
C ASP A 20 -6.33 14.30 10.31
N ALA A 21 -7.18 15.09 10.96
CA ALA A 21 -7.06 15.61 12.33
C ALA A 21 -6.96 14.59 13.50
N GLY A 22 -6.67 13.32 13.23
CA GLY A 22 -6.49 12.25 14.22
C GLY A 22 -5.05 11.72 14.36
N LEU A 23 -4.09 12.22 13.59
CA LEU A 23 -2.68 11.77 13.66
C LEU A 23 -1.85 12.70 14.58
N GLU A 24 -2.13 12.64 15.88
CA GLU A 24 -1.48 13.51 16.88
C GLU A 24 -0.04 13.09 17.22
N LYS A 25 0.36 11.85 16.87
CA LYS A 25 1.69 11.31 17.22
C LYS A 25 2.52 11.05 15.97
N PRO A 26 3.81 11.43 15.96
CA PRO A 26 4.72 11.11 14.86
C PRO A 26 4.72 9.61 14.50
N SER A 27 4.56 8.73 15.50
CA SER A 27 4.48 7.28 15.30
C SER A 27 3.34 6.82 14.40
N ASP A 28 2.22 7.54 14.43
CA ASP A 28 1.01 7.13 13.71
C ASP A 28 1.15 7.49 12.22
N ILE A 29 1.78 8.64 11.91
CA ILE A 29 2.16 9.01 10.55
C ILE A 29 3.13 7.97 9.97
N PHE A 30 4.14 7.55 10.72
CA PHE A 30 5.07 6.51 10.26
C PHE A 30 4.38 5.17 10.01
N LYS A 31 3.42 4.79 10.85
CA LYS A 31 2.64 3.56 10.68
C LYS A 31 1.77 3.62 9.42
N GLU A 32 1.13 4.75 9.17
CA GLU A 32 0.30 4.95 7.98
C GLU A 32 1.15 4.98 6.70
N ALA A 33 2.30 5.67 6.74
CA ALA A 33 3.25 5.70 5.63
C ALA A 33 3.74 4.29 5.26
N MET A 34 4.06 3.46 6.25
CA MET A 34 4.49 2.08 6.02
C MET A 34 3.36 1.22 5.43
N THR A 35 2.15 1.36 5.96
CA THR A 35 0.97 0.63 5.45
C THR A 35 0.67 1.01 4.01
N THR A 36 0.73 2.30 3.69
CA THR A 36 0.55 2.83 2.34
C THR A 36 1.65 2.35 1.40
N PHE A 37 2.91 2.34 1.84
CA PHE A 37 4.03 1.83 1.05
C PHE A 37 3.82 0.36 0.65
N VAL A 38 3.45 -0.50 1.61
CA VAL A 38 3.15 -1.92 1.32
C VAL A 38 2.01 -2.04 0.31
N ARG A 39 0.94 -1.26 0.47
CA ARG A 39 -0.19 -1.26 -0.48
C ARG A 39 0.26 -0.88 -1.90
N VAL A 40 1.04 0.18 -2.04
CA VAL A 40 1.54 0.65 -3.35
C VAL A 40 2.47 -0.37 -3.99
N GLN A 41 3.41 -0.96 -3.25
CA GLN A 41 4.31 -1.99 -3.80
C GLN A 41 3.55 -3.26 -4.21
N SER A 42 2.56 -3.66 -3.40
CA SER A 42 1.71 -4.81 -3.73
C SER A 42 0.91 -4.55 -5.00
N ALA A 43 0.32 -3.35 -5.14
CA ALA A 43 -0.39 -2.94 -6.35
C ALA A 43 0.53 -2.91 -7.58
N ARG A 44 1.76 -2.37 -7.46
CA ARG A 44 2.75 -2.39 -8.54
C ARG A 44 3.12 -3.81 -8.95
N ARG A 45 3.32 -4.71 -7.99
CA ARG A 45 3.62 -6.12 -8.25
C ARG A 45 2.44 -6.83 -8.93
N LEU A 46 1.21 -6.58 -8.47
CA LEU A 46 0.01 -7.11 -9.10
C LEU A 46 -0.18 -6.56 -10.51
N ALA A 47 0.06 -5.28 -10.74
CA ALA A 47 -0.01 -4.68 -12.07
C ALA A 47 1.06 -5.25 -13.01
N ALA A 48 2.26 -5.55 -12.52
CA ALA A 48 3.29 -6.24 -13.30
C ALA A 48 2.92 -7.70 -13.63
N LEU A 49 2.11 -8.36 -12.78
CA LEU A 49 1.55 -9.69 -13.05
C LEU A 49 0.32 -9.63 -13.97
N GLY A 50 -0.46 -8.56 -13.89
CA GLY A 50 -1.58 -8.27 -14.77
C GLY A 50 -1.07 -7.96 -16.18
N GLY A 51 -1.15 -8.94 -17.08
CA GLY A 51 -0.52 -8.88 -18.40
C GLY A 51 0.67 -9.82 -18.56
N ALA A 52 1.03 -10.61 -17.53
CA ALA A 52 1.98 -11.71 -17.68
C ALA A 52 1.41 -12.89 -18.48
N ALA A 53 0.09 -13.00 -18.60
CA ALA A 53 -0.58 -14.04 -19.38
C ALA A 53 -1.84 -13.52 -20.09
N PRO A 54 -1.70 -12.63 -21.09
CA PRO A 54 -2.83 -12.08 -21.84
C PRO A 54 -3.56 -13.17 -22.65
N ASP A 55 -2.85 -14.24 -23.03
CA ASP A 55 -3.38 -15.39 -23.77
C ASP A 55 -3.72 -16.59 -22.85
N MET A 56 -3.85 -16.36 -21.54
CA MET A 56 -4.23 -17.44 -20.61
C MET A 56 -5.59 -18.01 -21.00
N ALA A 57 -5.66 -19.34 -21.15
CA ALA A 57 -6.92 -20.03 -21.40
C ALA A 57 -7.90 -19.83 -20.24
N ASP A 58 -9.16 -19.56 -20.58
CA ASP A 58 -10.21 -19.32 -19.59
C ASP A 58 -10.41 -20.57 -18.71
N ILE A 59 -10.52 -20.37 -17.39
CA ILE A 59 -10.62 -21.48 -16.44
C ILE A 59 -12.08 -22.00 -16.49
N PRO A 60 -12.32 -23.30 -16.73
CA PRO A 60 -13.66 -23.84 -16.82
C PRO A 60 -14.45 -23.55 -15.54
N ARG A 61 -15.51 -22.77 -15.64
CA ARG A 61 -16.43 -22.56 -14.52
C ARG A 61 -17.13 -23.89 -14.24
N ARG A 62 -17.11 -24.34 -12.98
CA ARG A 62 -17.93 -25.48 -12.56
C ARG A 62 -19.40 -25.09 -12.73
N SER A 63 -20.02 -25.56 -13.80
CA SER A 63 -21.48 -25.59 -13.89
C SER A 63 -21.98 -26.53 -12.79
N ALA A 64 -22.82 -26.02 -11.88
CA ALA A 64 -23.59 -26.89 -11.03
C ALA A 64 -24.47 -27.79 -11.91
N PRO A 65 -24.62 -29.09 -11.58
CA PRO A 65 -25.49 -29.97 -12.37
C PRO A 65 -26.93 -29.47 -12.27
N ALA A 66 -27.62 -29.48 -13.42
CA ALA A 66 -29.05 -29.21 -13.53
C ALA A 66 -29.89 -30.34 -12.91
#